data_AF-A0AA91YR16-F1
#
_entry.id   AF-A0AA91YR16-F1
#
_cell.length_a   1.000
_cell.length_b   1.000
_cell.length_c   1.000
_cell.angle_alpha   90.00
_cell.angle_beta   90.00
_cell.angle_gamma   90.00
#
_symmetry.space_group_name_H-M   'P 1'
#
loop_
_entity.id
_entity.type
_entity.pdbx_description
1 polymer ?
#
loop_
_entity_poly.entity_id
_entity_poly.type
_entity_poly.pdbx_seq_one_letter_code
_entity_poly.pdbx_strand_id
1 'polypeptide(L)'
;SLSTSDINTTLSTALGGTYVNDFLNQGRVKKVYVQGQASARMQAADLDHWFVRNSNNEMVPFSSFASSTWSYGSPLLERYNGNA
;
A
#
# COMPACT_ATOMS: atom_id res chain seq x y z
N SER A 1 -6.77 12.47 -15.70
CA SER A 1 -7.57 11.54 -14.89
C SER A 1 -6.67 10.86 -13.87
N LEU A 2 -7.26 10.43 -12.75
CA LEU A 2 -6.59 9.65 -11.71
C LEU A 2 -6.90 8.16 -11.94
N SER A 3 -5.87 7.31 -12.02
CA SER A 3 -6.01 5.88 -12.31
C SER A 3 -6.21 5.07 -11.02
N THR A 4 -7.17 4.14 -11.01
CA THR A 4 -7.37 3.21 -9.89
C THR A 4 -6.17 2.28 -9.68
N SER A 5 -5.43 1.96 -10.74
CA SER A 5 -4.18 1.18 -10.66
C SER A 5 -3.10 1.93 -9.88
N ASP A 6 -2.95 3.24 -10.11
CA ASP A 6 -1.95 4.06 -9.44
C ASP A 6 -2.30 4.26 -7.96
N ILE A 7 -3.60 4.41 -7.65
CA ILE A 7 -4.11 4.47 -6.27
C ILE A 7 -3.77 3.16 -5.52
N ASN A 8 -4.13 2.01 -6.10
CA ASN A 8 -3.92 0.71 -5.46
C ASN A 8 -2.44 0.37 -5.29
N THR A 9 -1.62 0.69 -6.31
CA THR A 9 -0.16 0.52 -6.25
C THR A 9 0.46 1.38 -5.15
N THR A 10 0.04 2.65 -5.06
CA THR A 10 0.54 3.57 -4.01
C THR A 10 0.14 3.06 -2.63
N LEU A 11 -1.13 2.69 -2.43
CA LEU A 11 -1.65 2.21 -1.15
C LEU A 11 -0.96 0.93 -0.68
N SER A 12 -0.87 -0.08 -1.56
CA SER A 12 -0.24 -1.37 -1.25
C SER A 12 1.24 -1.24 -0.95
N THR A 13 1.97 -0.43 -1.73
CA THR A 13 3.40 -0.18 -1.51
C THR A 13 3.63 0.59 -0.22
N ALA A 14 2.88 1.67 0.01
CA ALA A 14 3.03 2.53 1.19
C ALA A 14 2.79 1.76 2.50
N LEU A 15 1.67 1.06 2.61
CA LEU A 15 1.26 0.40 3.85
C LEU A 15 1.85 -1.02 3.98
N GLY A 16 1.71 -1.83 2.93
CA GLY A 16 2.07 -3.26 2.94
C GLY A 16 3.50 -3.55 2.52
N GLY A 17 4.16 -2.63 1.82
CA GLY A 17 5.47 -2.84 1.24
C GLY A 17 5.42 -3.69 -0.03
N THR A 18 6.37 -3.47 -0.93
CA THR A 18 6.43 -4.19 -2.20
C THR A 18 7.85 -4.63 -2.50
N TYR A 19 8.00 -5.91 -2.81
CA TYR A 19 9.23 -6.44 -3.40
C TYR A 19 9.32 -5.94 -4.84
N VAL A 20 10.43 -5.28 -5.19
CA VAL A 20 10.60 -4.68 -6.52
C VAL A 20 11.56 -5.47 -7.39
N ASN A 21 12.69 -5.91 -6.84
CA ASN A 21 13.70 -6.68 -7.53
C ASN A 21 14.76 -7.19 -6.53
N ASP A 22 15.81 -7.81 -7.06
CA ASP A 22 16.98 -8.24 -6.31
C ASP A 22 18.19 -7.35 -6.58
N PHE A 23 19.11 -7.29 -5.60
CA PHE A 23 20.41 -6.64 -5.72
C PHE A 23 21.53 -7.51 -5.15
N LEU A 24 22.77 -7.28 -5.61
CA LEU A 24 23.95 -7.97 -5.09
C LEU A 24 24.50 -7.23 -3.87
N ASN A 25 24.56 -7.90 -2.73
CA ASN A 25 25.16 -7.39 -1.50
C ASN A 25 26.28 -8.33 -1.05
N GLN A 26 27.53 -7.90 -1.20
CA GLN A 26 28.72 -8.66 -0.76
C GLN A 26 28.72 -10.11 -1.30
N GLY A 27 28.44 -10.28 -2.59
CA GLY A 27 28.41 -11.58 -3.25
C GLY A 27 27.12 -12.40 -3.01
N ARG A 28 26.15 -11.90 -2.24
CA ARG A 28 24.86 -12.56 -2.03
C ARG A 28 23.72 -11.75 -2.64
N VAL A 29 22.88 -12.42 -3.42
CA VAL A 29 21.63 -11.82 -3.94
C VAL A 29 20.67 -11.60 -2.76
N LYS A 30 20.13 -10.39 -2.65
CA LYS A 30 19.16 -9.99 -1.63
C LYS A 30 18.00 -9.25 -2.27
N LYS A 31 16.85 -9.29 -1.62
CA LYS A 31 15.63 -8.61 -2.05
C LYS A 31 15.69 -7.12 -1.76
N VAL A 32 15.14 -6.32 -2.68
CA VAL A 32 14.83 -4.90 -2.49
C VAL A 32 13.34 -4.77 -2.20
N TYR A 33 13.03 -4.05 -1.12
CA TYR A 33 11.67 -3.69 -0.74
C TYR A 33 11.52 -2.18 -0.73
N VAL A 34 10.36 -1.71 -1.19
CA VAL A 34 9.92 -0.32 -1.05
C VAL A 34 8.72 -0.30 -0.12
N GLN A 35 8.73 0.60 0.85
CA GLN A 35 7.63 0.78 1.80
C GLN A 35 7.62 2.21 2.32
N GLY A 36 6.45 2.67 2.77
CA GLY A 36 6.34 3.88 3.58
C GLY A 36 7.18 3.78 4.86
N GLN A 37 7.81 4.89 5.24
CA GLN A 37 8.46 5.00 6.55
C GLN A 37 7.43 4.78 7.66
N ALA A 38 7.86 4.25 8.81
CA ALA A 38 6.96 3.87 9.89
C ALA A 38 6.00 5.00 10.27
N SER A 39 6.50 6.22 10.48
CA SER A 39 5.70 7.39 10.84
C SER A 39 4.67 7.84 9.81
N ALA A 40 4.70 7.30 8.58
CA ALA A 40 3.75 7.61 7.52
C ALA A 40 2.72 6.48 7.27
N ARG A 41 2.63 5.48 8.16
CA ARG A 41 1.75 4.30 7.97
C ARG A 41 1.29 3.62 9.26
N MET A 42 1.30 4.29 10.41
CA MET A 42 0.88 3.71 11.69
C MET A 42 -0.63 3.83 11.92
N GLN A 43 -1.23 4.93 11.49
CA GLN A 43 -2.62 5.27 11.74
C GLN A 43 -3.37 5.52 10.44
N ALA A 44 -4.69 5.41 10.46
CA ALA A 44 -5.53 5.70 9.29
C ALA A 44 -5.34 7.14 8.79
N ALA A 45 -5.16 8.10 9.70
CA ALA A 45 -4.91 9.50 9.36
C ALA A 45 -3.58 9.72 8.59
N ASP A 46 -2.61 8.80 8.71
CA ASP A 46 -1.35 8.93 7.99
C ASP A 46 -1.53 8.78 6.47
N LEU A 47 -2.68 8.25 6.01
CA LEU A 47 -3.05 8.24 4.59
C LEU A 47 -3.14 9.64 3.99
N ASP A 48 -3.44 10.66 4.80
CA ASP A 48 -3.51 12.05 4.34
C ASP A 48 -2.15 12.61 3.89
N HIS A 49 -1.05 11.96 4.30
CA HIS A 49 0.30 12.30 3.86
C HIS A 49 0.68 11.69 2.50
N TRP A 50 -0.15 10.80 1.96
CA TRP A 50 0.09 10.14 0.68
C TRP A 50 -0.61 10.86 -0.46
N PHE A 51 0.11 10.95 -1.57
CA PHE A 51 -0.36 11.59 -2.80
C PHE A 51 -0.18 10.64 -3.97
N VAL A 52 -1.14 10.64 -4.89
CA VAL A 52 -1.10 9.87 -6.13
C VAL A 52 -0.97 10.85 -7.29
N ARG A 53 -0.03 10.56 -8.18
CA ARG A 53 0.19 11.37 -9.38
C ARG A 53 -0.90 11.07 -10.41
N ASN A 54 -1.57 12.10 -10.93
CA ASN A 54 -2.57 11.95 -11.98
C ASN A 54 -1.93 12.01 -13.39
N SER A 55 -2.73 11.78 -14.44
CA SER A 55 -2.25 11.85 -15.84
C SER A 55 -1.74 13.23 -16.28
N ASN A 56 -2.08 14.29 -15.55
CA ASN A 56 -1.62 15.65 -15.80
C ASN A 56 -0.34 15.99 -14.99
N ASN A 57 0.27 14.97 -14.37
CA ASN A 57 1.46 15.08 -13.55
C ASN A 57 1.27 15.86 -12.23
N GLU A 58 0.03 16.04 -11.79
CA GLU A 58 -0.32 16.71 -10.54
C GLU A 58 -0.42 15.68 -9.40
N MET A 59 -0.03 16.08 -8.19
CA MET A 59 -0.13 15.25 -6.99
C MET A 59 -1.50 15.45 -6.35
N VAL A 60 -2.29 14.38 -6.26
CA VAL A 60 -3.63 14.40 -5.67
C VAL A 60 -3.58 13.71 -4.30
N PRO A 61 -3.95 14.39 -3.20
CA PRO A 61 -3.92 13.79 -1.86
C PRO A 61 -4.99 12.70 -1.71
N PHE A 62 -4.70 11.66 -0.93
CA PHE A 62 -5.67 10.58 -0.66
C PHE A 62 -6.98 11.08 -0.08
N SER A 63 -6.93 12.11 0.78
CA SER A 63 -8.10 12.72 1.42
C SER A 63 -9.10 13.34 0.44
N SER A 64 -8.71 13.63 -0.82
CA SER A 64 -9.64 14.20 -1.79
C SER A 64 -10.52 13.17 -2.50
N PHE A 65 -10.24 11.88 -2.36
CA PHE A 65 -10.95 10.81 -3.09
C PHE A 65 -11.25 9.56 -2.27
N ALA A 66 -10.74 9.45 -1.03
CA ALA A 66 -10.96 8.30 -0.17
C ALA A 66 -11.33 8.73 1.26
N SER A 67 -12.03 7.84 1.97
CA SER A 67 -12.38 8.00 3.38
C SER A 67 -12.22 6.67 4.11
N SER A 68 -11.84 6.71 5.39
CA SER A 68 -11.68 5.52 6.23
C SER A 68 -12.74 5.46 7.34
N THR A 69 -13.24 4.26 7.62
CA THR A 69 -14.12 3.98 8.77
C THR A 69 -13.70 2.69 9.45
N TRP A 70 -14.03 2.55 10.74
CA TRP A 70 -13.82 1.30 11.47
C TRP A 70 -14.91 0.30 11.13
N SER A 71 -14.50 -0.95 10.92
CA SER A 71 -15.40 -2.09 10.68
C SER A 71 -14.84 -3.36 11.32
N TYR A 72 -15.70 -4.37 11.47
CA TYR A 72 -15.30 -5.69 11.94
C TYR A 72 -15.05 -6.62 10.74
N GLY A 73 -14.03 -7.47 10.83
CA GLY A 73 -13.71 -8.51 9.86
C GLY A 73 -12.93 -9.64 10.51
N SER A 74 -12.98 -10.84 9.93
CA SER A 74 -12.27 -11.98 10.50
C SER A 74 -10.76 -11.86 10.29
N PRO A 75 -9.92 -11.97 11.34
CA PRO A 75 -8.47 -12.01 11.18
C PRO A 75 -7.99 -13.36 10.62
N LEU A 76 -8.82 -14.41 10.72
CA LEU A 76 -8.52 -15.76 10.24
C LEU A 76 -9.80 -16.39 9.68
N LEU A 77 -9.77 -16.80 8.42
CA LEU A 77 -10.85 -17.57 7.81
C LEU A 77 -10.43 -19.04 7.78
N GLU A 78 -11.10 -19.88 8.57
CA GLU A 78 -10.93 -21.33 8.54
C GLU A 78 -11.92 -21.93 7.56
N ARG A 79 -11.51 -23.01 6.88
CA ARG A 79 -12.36 -23.73 5.93
C ARG A 79 -12.13 -25.22 6.10
N TYR A 80 -13.19 -26.03 6.04
CA TYR A 80 -13.13 -27.48 6.13
C TYR A 80 -13.97 -28.12 5.02
N ASN A 81 -13.38 -29.09 4.30
CA ASN A 81 -14.01 -29.77 3.15
C ASN A 81 -14.65 -28.82 2.12
N GLY A 82 -13.97 -27.71 1.81
CA GLY A 82 -14.43 -26.72 0.82
C GLY A 82 -15.49 -25.73 1.34
N ASN A 83 -16.07 -25.96 2.52
CA ASN A 83 -16.99 -25.04 3.18
C ASN A 83 -16.24 -24.07 4.10
N ALA A 84 -16.72 -22.83 4.15
CA ALA A 84 -16.28 -21.84 5.13
C ALA A 84 -17.12 -21.97 6.40
#